data_AF-A0A2E2EMW8-F1
#
_entry.id   AF-A0A2E2EMW8-F1
#
_cell.length_a   1.000
_cell.length_b   1.000
_cell.length_c   1.000
_cell.angle_alpha   90.00
_cell.angle_beta   90.00
_cell.angle_gamma   90.00
#
_symmetry.space_group_name_H-M   'P 1'
#
loop_
_entity.id
_entity.type
_entity.pdbx_description
1 polymer ?
#
loop_
_entity_poly.entity_id
_entity_poly.type
_entity_poly.pdbx_seq_one_letter_code
_entity_poly.pdbx_strand_id
1 'polypeptide(L)' 'MKGLLQMEVNESTLLEITNIIWAQPNKTKKELPKSLKLEWQSKNWSHIQVSDWLSKYFNVKVDTLNIKELGNKASSG' A
#
# COMPACT_ATOMS: atom_id res chain seq x y z
N MET A 1 31.56 23.71 -8.48
CA MET A 1 30.18 24.09 -8.09
C MET A 1 29.48 22.83 -7.64
N LYS A 2 28.95 22.82 -6.41
CA LYS A 2 28.32 21.65 -5.80
C LYS A 2 27.11 21.23 -6.63
N GLY A 3 27.07 19.96 -7.06
CA GLY A 3 25.88 19.36 -7.63
C GLY A 3 24.78 19.39 -6.58
N LEU A 4 23.70 20.12 -6.84
CA LEU A 4 22.47 19.94 -6.10
C LEU A 4 21.98 18.53 -6.40
N LEU A 5 22.14 17.64 -5.43
CA LEU A 5 21.32 16.44 -5.33
C LEU A 5 19.88 16.95 -5.35
N GLN A 6 19.15 16.67 -6.43
CA GLN A 6 17.69 16.72 -6.39
C GLN A 6 17.32 15.82 -5.22
N MET A 7 16.85 16.44 -4.12
CA MET A 7 16.07 15.69 -3.16
C MET A 7 14.92 15.12 -3.97
N GLU A 8 14.99 13.82 -4.29
CA GLU A 8 13.84 13.06 -4.72
C GLU A 8 12.85 13.22 -3.57
N VAL A 9 11.97 14.22 -3.68
CA VAL A 9 10.79 14.31 -2.83
C VAL A 9 10.04 13.04 -3.19
N ASN A 10 10.29 11.98 -2.43
CA ASN A 10 9.57 10.73 -2.55
C ASN A 10 8.17 11.07 -2.09
N GLU A 11 7.36 11.48 -3.04
CA GLU A 11 6.00 11.91 -2.76
C GLU A 11 5.22 10.65 -2.44
N SER A 12 5.18 10.31 -1.15
CA SER A 12 4.45 9.17 -0.64
C SER A 12 3.01 9.57 -0.33
N THR A 13 2.10 8.63 -0.56
CA THR A 13 0.69 8.78 -0.21
C THR A 13 0.32 7.75 0.86
N LEU A 14 -0.51 8.16 1.81
CA LEU A 14 -1.00 7.26 2.83
C LEU A 14 -2.32 6.65 2.36
N LEU A 15 -2.33 5.33 2.20
CA LEU A 15 -3.51 4.57 1.81
C LEU A 15 -4.10 3.88 3.03
N GLU A 16 -5.40 4.04 3.24
CA GLU A 16 -6.20 3.25 4.16
C GLU A 16 -6.87 2.13 3.39
N ILE A 17 -6.49 0.89 3.70
CA ILE A 17 -7.01 -0.30 3.08
C ILE A 17 -7.94 -0.99 4.07
N THR A 18 -9.17 -1.24 3.65
CA THR A 18 -10.23 -1.82 4.49
C THR A 18 -11.00 -2.90 3.74
N ASN A 19 -11.82 -3.67 4.47
CA ASN A 19 -12.63 -4.74 3.91
C ASN A 19 -11.82 -5.75 3.08
N ILE A 20 -10.62 -6.10 3.55
CA ILE A 20 -9.75 -7.03 2.83
C ILE A 20 -10.30 -8.44 2.99
N ILE A 21 -10.63 -9.06 1.86
CA ILE A 21 -11.04 -10.46 1.77
C ILE A 21 -9.93 -11.22 1.05
N TRP A 22 -9.36 -12.18 1.78
CA TRP A 22 -8.28 -13.01 1.31
C TRP A 22 -8.84 -14.32 0.76
N ALA A 23 -8.31 -14.76 -0.38
CA ALA A 23 -8.52 -16.10 -0.89
C ALA A 23 -7.78 -17.08 0.03
N GLN A 24 -8.36 -17.39 1.19
CA GLN A 24 -7.70 -18.25 2.16
C GLN A 24 -7.51 -19.64 1.54
N PRO A 25 -6.26 -20.13 1.43
CA PRO A 25 -6.09 -21.56 1.26
C PRO A 25 -6.47 -22.21 2.59
N ASN A 26 -7.29 -23.26 2.55
CA ASN A 26 -7.77 -24.07 3.69
C ASN A 26 -6.69 -24.57 4.69
N LYS A 27 -5.41 -24.24 4.47
CA LYS A 27 -4.25 -24.78 5.19
C LYS A 27 -3.44 -23.76 6.00
N THR A 28 -3.64 -22.45 5.84
CA THR A 28 -2.84 -21.45 6.56
C THR A 28 -3.60 -20.84 7.74
N LYS A 29 -3.19 -21.16 8.96
CA LYS A 29 -3.62 -20.49 10.22
C LYS A 29 -3.10 -19.05 10.36
N LYS A 30 -2.66 -18.42 9.27
CA LYS A 30 -2.04 -17.10 9.32
C LYS A 30 -3.15 -16.08 9.53
N GLU A 31 -3.13 -15.38 10.65
CA GLU A 31 -4.07 -14.28 10.90
C GLU A 31 -3.76 -13.15 9.92
N LEU A 32 -4.63 -12.99 8.92
CA LEU A 32 -4.51 -11.94 7.92
C LEU A 32 -5.31 -10.71 8.36
N PRO A 33 -4.76 -9.50 8.17
CA PRO A 33 -5.45 -8.28 8.58
C PRO A 33 -6.68 -8.04 7.72
N LYS A 34 -7.74 -7.51 8.33
CA LYS A 34 -8.96 -7.06 7.62
C LYS A 34 -8.86 -5.61 7.15
N SER A 35 -7.93 -4.85 7.74
CA SER A 35 -7.62 -3.47 7.40
C SER A 35 -6.18 -3.14 7.79
N LEU A 36 -5.58 -2.17 7.09
CA LEU A 36 -4.26 -1.63 7.40
C LEU A 36 -4.06 -0.25 6.78
N LYS A 37 -3.07 0.49 7.28
CA LYS A 37 -2.57 1.71 6.62
C LYS A 37 -1.25 1.39 5.92
N LEU A 38 -1.14 1.80 4.67
CA LEU A 38 0.02 1.55 3.81
C LEU A 38 0.57 2.88 3.32
N GLU A 39 1.83 3.15 3.64
CA GLU A 39 2.56 4.26 3.01
C GLU A 39 3.06 3.80 1.64
N TRP A 40 2.43 4.31 0.58
CA TRP A 40 2.79 3.99 -0.79
C TRP A 40 3.84 4.97 -1.27
N GLN A 41 4.96 4.45 -1.79
CA GLN A 41 6.15 5.23 -2.19
C GLN A 41 5.97 6.01 -3.50
N SER A 42 4.72 6.37 -3.84
CA SER A 42 4.40 7.17 -5.02
C SER A 42 3.06 7.88 -4.81
N LYS A 43 2.89 9.08 -5.38
CA LYS A 43 1.57 9.72 -5.49
C LYS A 43 0.61 8.94 -6.38
N ASN A 44 1.17 8.26 -7.38
CA ASN A 44 0.38 7.49 -8.31
C ASN A 44 0.26 6.07 -7.79
N TRP A 45 -0.98 5.66 -7.57
CA TRP A 45 -1.32 4.30 -7.20
C TRP A 45 -2.53 3.86 -8.00
N SER A 46 -2.67 2.55 -8.16
CA SER A 46 -3.88 1.95 -8.72
C SER A 46 -4.32 0.82 -7.80
N HIS A 47 -5.63 0.57 -7.80
CA HIS A 47 -6.21 -0.52 -7.02
C HIS A 47 -5.52 -1.86 -7.31
N ILE A 48 -5.23 -2.13 -8.58
CA ILE A 48 -4.54 -3.34 -9.03
C ILE A 48 -3.14 -3.45 -8.42
N GLN A 49 -2.33 -2.38 -8.49
CA GLN A 49 -0.97 -2.41 -7.93
C GLN A 49 -0.95 -2.66 -6.43
N VAL A 50 -1.85 -2.03 -5.68
CA VAL A 50 -1.94 -2.21 -4.23
C VAL A 50 -2.41 -3.62 -3.89
N SER A 51 -3.41 -4.16 -4.61
CA SER A 51 -3.89 -5.53 -4.47
C SER A 51 -2.79 -6.57 -4.73
N ASP A 52 -2.04 -6.39 -5.82
CA ASP A 52 -0.92 -7.27 -6.19
C ASP A 52 0.20 -7.22 -5.15
N TRP A 53 0.52 -6.01 -4.65
CA TRP A 53 1.52 -5.83 -3.61
C TRP A 53 1.12 -6.54 -2.31
N LEU A 54 -0.13 -6.37 -1.85
CA LEU A 54 -0.66 -7.08 -0.68
C LEU A 54 -0.60 -8.59 -0.87
N SER A 55 -0.99 -9.06 -2.06
CA SER A 55 -1.00 -10.49 -2.36
C SER A 55 0.39 -11.10 -2.28
N LYS A 56 1.40 -10.39 -2.78
CA LYS A 56 2.82 -10.78 -2.70
C LYS A 56 3.34 -10.70 -1.27
N TYR A 57 3.07 -9.61 -0.55
CA TYR A 57 3.56 -9.38 0.80
C TYR A 57 3.05 -10.44 1.80
N PHE A 58 1.76 -10.77 1.73
CA PHE A 58 1.15 -11.77 2.60
C PHE A 58 1.26 -13.21 2.07
N ASN A 59 1.68 -13.38 0.81
CA ASN A 59 1.70 -14.64 0.07
C ASN A 59 0.31 -15.31 0.01
N VAL A 60 -0.74 -14.50 -0.14
CA VAL A 60 -2.13 -14.93 -0.22
C VAL A 60 -2.86 -13.99 -1.17
N LYS A 61 -3.58 -14.52 -2.14
CA LYS A 61 -4.32 -13.69 -3.11
C LYS A 61 -5.39 -12.86 -2.39
N VAL A 62 -5.47 -11.57 -2.73
CA VAL A 62 -6.59 -10.72 -2.34
C VAL A 62 -7.73 -10.88 -3.35
N ASP A 63 -8.93 -11.15 -2.87
CA ASP A 63 -10.13 -11.24 -3.72
C ASP A 63 -10.84 -9.89 -3.83
N THR A 64 -10.99 -9.19 -2.71
CA THR A 64 -11.54 -7.83 -2.69
C THR A 64 -10.94 -7.01 -1.57
N LEU A 65 -10.89 -5.71 -1.77
CA LEU A 65 -10.40 -4.71 -0.83
C LEU A 65 -10.93 -3.33 -1.22
N ASN A 66 -11.08 -2.46 -0.24
CA ASN A 66 -11.35 -1.03 -0.44
C ASN A 66 -10.09 -0.23 -0.14
N ILE A 67 -9.79 0.78 -0.96
CA ILE A 67 -8.66 1.70 -0.75
C ILE A 67 -9.20 3.11 -0.68
N LYS A 68 -8.77 3.84 0.34
CA LYS A 68 -9.01 5.27 0.48
C LYS A 68 -7.67 5.99 0.64
N GLU A 69 -7.44 7.03 -0.14
CA GLU A 69 -6.31 7.93 0.08
C GLU A 69 -6.60 8.82 1.28
N LEU A 70 -5.75 8.77 2.30
CA LEU A 70 -5.84 9.61 3.50
C LEU A 70 -5.09 10.93 3.35
N GLY A 71 -4.27 11.07 2.31
CA GLY A 71 -3.58 12.30 1.97
C GLY A 71 -2.13 12.05 1.54
N ASN A 72 -1.63 12.98 0.74
CA ASN A 72 -0.22 13.05 0.39
C ASN A 72 0.54 13.61 1.59
N LYS A 73 1.57 12.91 2.05
CA LYS A 73 2.49 13.48 3.03
C LYS A 73 3.37 14.47 2.27
N ALA A 74 2.83 15.68 2.04
CA ALA A 74 3.68 16.82 1.75
C ALA A 74 4.59 16.96 2.97
N SER A 75 5.85 16.58 2.83
CA SER A 75 6.84 16.85 3.86
C SER A 75 6.98 18.36 3.94
N SER A 76 6.19 19.00 4.82
CA SER A 76 6.40 20.39 5.19
C SER A 76 7.79 20.49 5.79
N GLY A 77 8.69 21.16 5.05
CA GLY A 77 10.00 21.56 5.54
C GLY A 77 9.92 22.65 6.59
#